data_AF-A0A165L0H0-F1
#
_entry.id   AF-A0A165L0H0-F1
#
_cell.length_a   1.000
_cell.length_b   1.000
_cell.length_c   1.000
_cell.angle_alpha   90.00
_cell.angle_beta   90.00
_cell.angle_gamma   90.00
#
_symmetry.space_group_name_H-M   'P 1'
#
loop_
_entity.id
_entity.type
_entity.pdbx_description
1 polymer ?
#
loop_
_entity_poly.entity_id
_entity_poly.type
_entity_poly.pdbx_seq_one_letter_code
_entity_poly.pdbx_strand_id
1 'polypeptide(L)' 'QKNERDLPILARMARDYLAIPASSVSVERLFSAAGGLTTRERSSLSAKTIRECMCTKLWIRQGL' A
#
# COMPACT_ATOMS: atom_id res chain seq x y z
N GLN A 1 5.57 9.29 -21.69
CA GLN A 1 4.58 10.33 -22.05
C GLN A 1 4.28 10.47 -23.54
N LYS A 2 5.21 10.17 -24.47
CA LYS A 2 4.93 10.27 -25.91
C LYS A 2 3.72 9.39 -26.33
N ASN A 3 3.73 8.12 -25.94
CA ASN A 3 2.66 7.15 -26.23
C ASN A 3 1.31 7.41 -25.52
N GLU A 4 1.28 8.22 -24.45
CA GLU A 4 0.02 8.59 -23.78
C GLU A 4 -0.83 9.55 -24.61
N ARG A 5 -0.17 10.39 -25.42
CA ARG A 5 -0.85 11.34 -26.31
C ARG A 5 -1.32 10.67 -27.59
N ASP A 6 -0.52 9.74 -28.11
CA ASP A 6 -0.83 9.00 -29.34
C ASP A 6 -1.85 7.87 -29.11
N LEU A 7 -1.85 7.25 -27.92
CA LEU A 7 -2.72 6.11 -27.59
C LEU A 7 -3.39 6.30 -26.21
N PRO A 8 -4.27 7.30 -26.04
CA PRO A 8 -4.80 7.68 -24.73
C PRO A 8 -5.61 6.56 -24.05
N ILE A 9 -6.33 5.75 -24.83
CA ILE A 9 -7.13 4.63 -24.31
C ILE A 9 -6.22 3.49 -23.87
N LEU A 10 -5.22 3.11 -24.69
CA LEU A 10 -4.27 2.06 -24.35
C LEU A 10 -3.40 2.44 -23.16
N ALA A 11 -2.97 3.70 -23.08
CA ALA A 11 -2.20 4.19 -21.95
C ALA A 11 -3.03 4.18 -20.66
N ARG A 12 -4.33 4.47 -20.72
CA ARG A 12 -5.23 4.31 -19.56
C ARG A 12 -5.29 2.85 -19.12
N MET A 13 -5.54 1.92 -20.04
CA MET A 13 -5.57 0.49 -19.73
C MET A 13 -4.23 0.02 -19.16
N ALA A 14 -3.11 0.41 -19.76
CA ALA A 14 -1.78 0.06 -19.28
C ALA A 14 -1.55 0.53 -17.85
N ARG A 15 -1.98 1.75 -17.48
CA ARG A 15 -1.90 2.22 -16.10
C ARG A 15 -2.78 1.41 -15.16
N ASP A 16 -4.00 1.06 -15.56
CA ASP A 16 -4.91 0.27 -14.74
C ASP A 16 -4.36 -1.14 -14.48
N TYR A 17 -3.79 -1.80 -15.50
CA TYR A 17 -3.25 -3.16 -15.38
C TYR A 17 -1.86 -3.21 -14.73
N LEU A 18 -0.97 -2.27 -15.05
CA LEU A 18 0.41 -2.27 -14.52
C LEU A 18 0.51 -1.66 -13.12
N ALA A 19 -0.50 -0.95 -12.65
CA ALA A 19 -0.58 -0.50 -11.26
C ALA A 19 -0.78 -1.66 -10.27
N ILE A 20 -1.27 -2.81 -10.76
CA ILE A 20 -1.43 -4.01 -9.94
C ILE A 20 -0.03 -4.58 -9.67
N PRO A 21 0.39 -4.70 -8.39
CA PRO A 21 1.66 -5.31 -8.08
C PRO A 21 1.67 -6.77 -8.56
N ALA A 22 2.74 -7.18 -9.23
CA ALA A 22 2.89 -8.55 -9.74
C ALA A 22 2.95 -9.63 -8.65
N SER A 23 3.07 -9.24 -7.37
CA SER A 23 3.13 -10.16 -6.24
C SER A 23 2.48 -9.57 -4.98
N SER A 24 2.12 -10.45 -4.05
CA SER A 24 1.61 -10.11 -2.71
C SER A 24 2.66 -9.55 -1.76
N VAL A 25 3.93 -9.45 -2.18
CA VAL A 25 5.07 -9.07 -1.31
C VAL A 25 4.86 -7.72 -0.61
N SER A 26 4.18 -6.77 -1.27
CA SER A 26 3.84 -5.47 -0.67
C SER A 26 2.86 -5.62 0.51
N VAL A 27 1.87 -6.49 0.35
CA VAL A 27 0.83 -6.80 1.35
C VAL A 27 1.42 -7.65 2.47
N GLU A 28 2.24 -8.64 2.17
CA GLU A 28 2.93 -9.47 3.17
C GLU A 28 3.91 -8.65 4.02
N ARG A 29 4.63 -7.70 3.42
CA ARG A 29 5.48 -6.76 4.16
C ARG A 29 4.66 -5.88 5.11
N LEU A 30 3.50 -5.42 4.67
CA LEU A 30 2.58 -4.64 5.49
C LEU A 30 2.06 -5.47 6.67
N PHE A 31 1.65 -6.72 6.44
CA PHE A 31 1.19 -7.63 7.49
C PHE A 31 2.30 -8.05 8.45
N SER A 32 3.52 -8.29 7.97
CA SER A 32 4.67 -8.59 8.81
C SER A 32 5.01 -7.41 9.74
N ALA A 33 5.00 -6.19 9.20
CA ALA A 33 5.15 -4.98 10.02
C ALA A 33 4.01 -4.83 11.04
N ALA A 34 2.79 -5.28 10.72
CA ALA A 34 1.63 -5.21 11.61
C ALA A 34 1.67 -6.29 12.69
N GLY A 35 2.20 -7.47 12.37
CA GLY A 35 2.56 -8.49 13.34
C GLY A 35 3.52 -7.94 14.39
N GLY A 36 4.55 -7.19 13.98
CA GLY A 36 5.47 -6.53 14.91
C GLY A 36 4.79 -5.54 15.87
N LEU A 37 3.83 -4.75 15.39
CA LEU A 37 3.04 -3.84 16.24
C LEU A 37 2.12 -4.58 17.21
N THR A 38 1.56 -5.71 16.77
CA THR A 38 0.62 -6.53 17.55
C THR A 38 1.34 -7.35 18.63
N THR A 39 2.53 -7.88 18.32
CA THR A 39 3.25 -8.82 19.18
C THR A 39 4.19 -8.14 20.17
N ARG A 40 4.81 -7.00 19.82
CA ARG A 40 5.92 -6.45 20.63
C ARG A 40 5.54 -5.27 21.51
N GLU A 41 4.62 -4.42 21.07
CA GLU A 41 4.41 -3.12 21.73
C GLU A 41 3.11 -3.03 22.54
N ARG A 42 1.99 -3.66 22.14
CA ARG A 42 0.74 -3.61 22.92
C ARG A 42 -0.23 -4.76 22.61
N SER A 43 -0.26 -5.78 23.47
CA SER A 43 -1.36 -6.77 23.51
C SER A 43 -2.73 -6.17 23.88
N SER A 44 -2.85 -4.84 24.08
CA SER A 44 -4.09 -4.12 24.40
C SER A 44 -4.56 -3.12 23.34
N LEU A 45 -3.89 -3.01 22.18
CA LEU A 45 -4.39 -2.16 21.10
C LEU A 45 -5.56 -2.83 20.39
N SER A 46 -6.67 -2.12 20.26
CA SER A 46 -7.76 -2.55 19.39
C SER A 46 -7.27 -2.67 17.94
N ALA A 47 -7.79 -3.65 17.21
CA ALA A 47 -7.55 -3.82 15.77
C ALA A 47 -7.81 -2.52 14.97
N LYS A 48 -8.72 -1.66 15.44
CA LYS A 48 -8.98 -0.35 14.85
C LYS A 48 -7.76 0.57 14.94
N THR A 49 -7.15 0.67 16.11
CA THR A 49 -5.99 1.54 16.38
C THR A 49 -4.75 1.07 15.62
N ILE A 50 -4.56 -0.24 15.46
CA ILE A 50 -3.46 -0.80 14.67
C ILE A 50 -3.59 -0.40 13.20
N ARG A 51 -4.81 -0.47 12.63
CA ARG A 51 -5.06 -0.03 11.25
C ARG A 51 -4.80 1.47 11.08
N GLU A 52 -5.30 2.29 11.98
CA GLU A 52 -5.10 3.75 11.93
C GLU A 52 -3.61 4.10 12.00
N CYS A 53 -2.86 3.49 12.92
CA CYS A 53 -1.42 3.69 13.03
C CYS A 53 -0.67 3.28 11.74
N MET A 54 -1.06 2.14 11.15
CA MET A 54 -0.50 1.65 9.89
C MET A 54 -0.77 2.59 8.72
N CYS A 55 -2.02 3.03 8.55
CA CYS A 55 -2.40 3.98 7.51
C CYS A 55 -1.65 5.31 7.67
N THR A 56 -1.63 5.87 8.87
CA THR A 56 -0.91 7.13 9.16
C THR A 56 0.58 7.00 8.85
N LYS A 57 1.22 5.89 9.28
CA LYS A 57 2.64 5.64 9.00
C LYS A 57 2.92 5.48 7.51
N LEU A 58 2.04 4.79 6.78
CA LEU A 58 2.16 4.60 5.33
C LEU A 58 2.00 5.92 4.58
N TRP A 59 1.01 6.73 4.96
CA TRP A 59 0.70 8.03 4.38
C TRP A 59 1.83 9.04 4.58
N ILE A 60 2.33 9.19 5.81
CA ILE A 60 3.51 10.05 6.09
C ILE A 60 4.71 9.61 5.23
N ARG A 61 4.90 8.30 5.04
CA ARG A 61 6.01 7.78 4.23
C ARG A 61 5.82 8.00 2.72
N GLN A 62 4.58 8.18 2.25
CA GLN A 62 4.27 8.50 0.86
C GLN A 62 4.24 10.00 0.58
N GLY A 63 4.45 10.85 1.60
CA GLY A 63 4.56 12.30 1.45
C GLY A 63 3.25 13.06 1.60
N LEU A 64 2.31 12.51 2.39
CA LEU A 64 1.29 13.34 3.06
C LEU A 64 1.93 14.19 4.16
#